data_AF-A0A5K1H1Z9-F1
#
_entry.id   AF-A0A5K1H1Z9-F1
#
_cell.length_a   1.000
_cell.length_b   1.000
_cell.length_c   1.000
_cell.angle_alpha   90.00
_cell.angle_beta   90.00
_cell.angle_gamma   90.00
#
_symmetry.space_group_name_H-M   'P 1'
#
loop_
_entity.id
_entity.type
_entity.pdbx_description
1 polymer ?
#
loop_
_entity_poly.entity_id
_entity_poly.type
_entity_poly.pdbx_seq_one_letter_code
_entity_poly.pdbx_strand_id
1 'polypeptide(L)'
;VGFGRGNLPRSVQNYVNEARVAEELARQHIRNLLRDAWRKLNRELLSAQQQQQQTTFSRSFMNVALNIARVSQCMYDYEDGIGVLEHESIDRIYSLIAEPIQTA
;
A
#
# COMPACT_ATOMS: atom_id res chain seq x y z
N VAL A 1 31.83 -5.68 2.15
CA VAL A 1 31.26 -4.51 1.46
C VAL A 1 30.75 -4.98 0.10
N GLY A 2 29.48 -4.97 -0.29
CA GLY A 2 28.25 -4.48 0.32
C GLY A 2 27.03 -5.04 -0.43
N PHE A 3 25.85 -4.74 0.12
CA PHE A 3 24.48 -4.94 -0.39
C PHE A 3 24.00 -6.39 -0.57
N GLY A 4 23.27 -6.86 0.44
CA GLY A 4 22.43 -8.05 0.34
C GLY A 4 21.43 -7.90 -0.81
N ARG A 5 21.36 -8.91 -1.67
CA ARG A 5 20.36 -9.01 -2.73
C ARG A 5 19.01 -9.37 -2.11
N GLY A 6 18.31 -8.37 -1.58
CA GLY A 6 16.86 -8.44 -1.40
C GLY A 6 16.22 -8.52 -2.78
N ASN A 7 15.32 -9.49 -3.01
CA ASN A 7 14.70 -9.65 -4.32
C ASN A 7 13.89 -8.40 -4.67
N LEU A 8 14.09 -7.87 -5.87
CA LEU A 8 13.31 -6.74 -6.37
C LEU A 8 11.81 -7.12 -6.42
N PRO A 9 10.87 -6.22 -6.09
CA PRO A 9 9.45 -6.50 -6.27
C PRO A 9 9.19 -6.95 -7.71
N ARG A 10 8.43 -8.04 -7.88
CA ARG A 10 8.21 -8.66 -9.20
C ARG A 10 7.68 -7.68 -10.24
N SER A 11 6.82 -6.74 -9.84
CA SER A 11 6.30 -5.69 -10.72
C SER A 11 7.40 -4.76 -11.26
N VAL A 12 8.37 -4.40 -10.43
CA VAL A 12 9.53 -3.59 -10.84
C VAL A 12 10.44 -4.42 -11.74
N GLN A 13 10.72 -5.68 -11.39
CA GLN A 13 11.54 -6.57 -12.22
C GLN A 13 10.93 -6.81 -13.61
N ASN A 14 9.62 -7.04 -13.68
CA ASN A 14 8.91 -7.19 -14.94
C ASN A 14 9.03 -5.92 -15.78
N TYR A 15 8.80 -4.75 -15.18
CA TYR A 15 8.89 -3.48 -15.91
C TYR A 15 10.32 -3.17 -16.40
N VAL A 16 11.35 -3.50 -15.60
CA VAL A 16 12.75 -3.44 -16.04
C VAL A 16 12.97 -4.31 -17.28
N ASN A 17 12.46 -5.54 -17.27
CA ASN A 17 12.63 -6.49 -18.38
C ASN A 17 11.86 -6.07 -19.63
N GLU A 18 10.63 -5.59 -19.47
CA GLU A 18 9.72 -5.20 -20.56
C GLU A 18 10.15 -3.87 -21.20
N ALA A 19 10.40 -2.84 -20.37
CA ALA A 19 10.71 -1.50 -20.86
C ALA A 19 12.22 -1.27 -21.05
N ARG A 20 13.07 -2.22 -20.63
CA ARG A 20 14.54 -2.12 -20.68
C ARG A 20 15.08 -0.84 -20.02
N VAL A 21 14.50 -0.48 -18.89
CA VAL A 21 14.86 0.73 -18.12
C VAL A 21 15.68 0.38 -16.88
N ALA A 22 16.36 1.38 -16.31
CA ALA A 22 17.00 1.24 -15.01
C ALA A 22 15.98 0.91 -13.91
N GLU A 23 16.39 0.14 -12.91
CA GLU A 23 15.57 -0.24 -11.74
C GLU A 23 14.92 0.98 -11.08
N GLU A 24 15.64 2.09 -10.93
CA GLU A 24 15.10 3.28 -10.27
C GLU A 24 13.96 3.92 -11.06
N LEU A 25 14.06 3.94 -12.39
CA LEU A 25 12.97 4.40 -13.26
C LEU A 25 11.77 3.46 -13.18
N ALA A 26 12.02 2.15 -13.11
CA ALA A 26 10.96 1.17 -12.91
C ALA A 26 10.26 1.33 -11.56
N ARG A 27 11.03 1.51 -10.47
CA ARG A 27 10.50 1.75 -9.13
C ARG A 27 9.66 3.02 -9.09
N GLN A 28 10.15 4.11 -9.69
CA GLN A 28 9.39 5.36 -9.79
C GLN A 28 8.10 5.20 -10.62
N HIS A 29 8.15 4.44 -11.72
CA HIS A 29 6.97 4.15 -12.53
C HIS A 29 5.90 3.40 -11.73
N ILE A 30 6.27 2.32 -11.03
CA ILE A 30 5.34 1.55 -10.19
C ILE A 30 4.76 2.41 -9.06
N ARG A 31 5.58 3.24 -8.39
CA ARG A 31 5.11 4.20 -7.37
C ARG A 31 4.07 5.17 -7.94
N ASN A 32 4.29 5.68 -9.15
CA ASN A 32 3.33 6.58 -9.81
C ASN A 32 2.01 5.86 -10.13
N LEU A 33 2.06 4.60 -10.61
CA LEU A 33 0.86 3.80 -10.86
C LEU A 33 0.04 3.58 -9.58
N LEU A 34 0.70 3.28 -8.46
CA LEU A 34 0.04 3.14 -7.16
C LEU A 34 -0.62 4.45 -6.71
N ARG A 35 0.08 5.58 -6.86
CA ARG A 35 -0.47 6.91 -6.55
C ARG A 35 -1.68 7.24 -7.42
N ASP A 36 -1.67 6.84 -8.69
CA ASP A 36 -2.80 7.04 -9.61
C ASP A 36 -3.99 6.17 -9.25
N ALA A 37 -3.76 4.90 -8.91
CA ALA A 37 -4.79 3.99 -8.42
C ALA A 37 -5.43 4.52 -7.14
N TRP A 38 -4.62 5.03 -6.19
CA TRP A 38 -5.10 5.63 -4.95
C TRP A 38 -5.96 6.87 -5.20
N ARG A 39 -5.53 7.75 -6.10
CA ARG A 39 -6.32 8.92 -6.51
C ARG A 39 -7.67 8.53 -7.13
N LYS A 40 -7.70 7.49 -7.96
CA LYS A 40 -8.94 6.95 -8.54
C LYS A 40 -9.86 6.40 -7.45
N LEU A 41 -9.35 5.56 -6.55
CA LEU A 41 -10.12 4.98 -5.45
C LEU A 41 -10.77 6.07 -4.57
N ASN A 42 -10.01 7.11 -4.20
CA ASN A 42 -10.55 8.21 -3.40
C ASN A 42 -11.64 9.00 -4.12
N ARG A 43 -11.53 9.20 -5.44
CA ARG A 43 -12.58 9.86 -6.23
C ARG A 43 -13.87 9.04 -6.26
N GLU A 44 -13.75 7.73 -6.48
CA GLU A 44 -14.90 6.82 -6.48
C GLU A 44 -15.57 6.74 -5.10
N LEU A 45 -14.78 6.82 -4.03
CA LEU A 45 -15.33 6.88 -2.67
C LEU A 45 -16.11 8.18 -2.45
N LEU A 46 -15.56 9.32 -2.87
CA LEU A 46 -16.22 10.62 -2.73
C LEU A 46 -17.51 10.68 -3.56
N SER A 47 -17.50 10.18 -4.80
CA SER A 47 -18.71 10.10 -5.64
C SER A 47 -19.76 9.19 -5.00
N ALA A 48 -19.36 8.01 -4.50
CA ALA A 48 -20.24 7.07 -3.83
C ALA A 48 -20.88 7.65 -2.55
N GLN A 49 -20.13 8.44 -1.78
CA GLN A 49 -20.64 9.10 -0.58
C GLN A 49 -21.63 10.22 -0.90
N GLN A 50 -21.42 10.95 -2.00
CA GLN A 50 -22.33 11.99 -2.47
C GLN A 50 -23.62 11.40 -3.04
N GLN A 51 -23.51 10.25 -3.72
CA GLN A 51 -24.63 9.55 -4.34
C GLN A 51 -25.29 8.54 -3.39
N GLN A 52 -25.64 8.93 -2.16
CA GLN A 52 -26.10 8.08 -1.03
C GLN A 52 -27.11 6.95 -1.32
N GLN A 53 -27.68 6.84 -2.52
CA GLN A 53 -28.65 5.84 -2.96
C GLN A 53 -28.34 5.14 -4.31
N GLN A 54 -27.22 5.41 -4.99
CA GLN A 54 -26.93 4.89 -6.35
C GLN A 54 -25.62 4.08 -6.49
N THR A 55 -25.02 3.64 -5.39
CA THR A 55 -23.78 2.86 -5.45
C THR A 55 -24.07 1.39 -5.66
N THR A 56 -23.40 0.75 -6.63
CA THR A 56 -23.51 -0.70 -6.88
C THR A 56 -23.14 -1.54 -5.65
N PHE A 57 -22.30 -1.00 -4.76
CA PHE A 57 -21.80 -1.69 -3.58
C PHE A 57 -22.31 -1.07 -2.28
N SER A 58 -22.41 -1.91 -1.23
CA SER A 58 -22.76 -1.45 0.11
C SER A 58 -21.65 -0.61 0.74
N ARG A 59 -22.01 0.27 1.67
CA ARG A 59 -21.05 1.07 2.44
C ARG A 59 -20.01 0.22 3.17
N SER A 60 -20.43 -0.92 3.73
CA SER A 60 -19.54 -1.87 4.41
C SER A 60 -18.51 -2.46 3.45
N PHE A 61 -18.92 -2.85 2.24
CA PHE A 61 -17.99 -3.36 1.24
C PHE A 61 -16.95 -2.31 0.84
N MET A 62 -17.40 -1.07 0.58
CA MET A 62 -16.50 0.04 0.22
C MET A 62 -15.49 0.34 1.34
N ASN A 63 -15.92 0.32 2.60
CA ASN A 63 -15.03 0.50 3.75
C ASN A 63 -13.97 -0.62 3.84
N VAL A 64 -14.36 -1.88 3.62
CA VAL A 64 -13.42 -3.01 3.62
C VAL A 64 -12.39 -2.86 2.49
N ALA A 65 -12.83 -2.56 1.26
CA ALA A 65 -11.93 -2.35 0.13
C ALA A 65 -10.92 -1.23 0.38
N LEU A 66 -11.38 -0.11 0.97
CA LEU A 66 -10.53 1.00 1.34
C LEU A 66 -9.51 0.61 2.43
N ASN A 67 -9.96 -0.11 3.45
CA ASN A 67 -9.08 -0.54 4.54
C ASN A 67 -8.02 -1.53 4.06
N ILE A 68 -8.34 -2.44 3.14
CA ILE A 68 -7.34 -3.33 2.51
C ILE A 68 -6.26 -2.50 1.83
N ALA A 69 -6.64 -1.51 1.02
CA ALA A 69 -5.69 -0.69 0.31
C ALA A 69 -4.84 0.19 1.26
N ARG A 70 -5.41 0.68 2.38
CA ARG A 70 -4.66 1.37 3.46
C ARG A 70 -3.66 0.45 4.16
N VAL A 71 -4.06 -0.78 4.48
CA VAL A 71 -3.17 -1.76 5.11
C VAL A 71 -2.02 -2.07 4.18
N SER A 72 -2.28 -2.33 2.89
CA SER A 72 -1.21 -2.53 1.91
C SER A 72 -0.25 -1.35 1.86
N GLN A 73 -0.75 -0.12 1.87
CA GLN A 73 0.10 1.06 1.89
C GLN A 73 0.94 1.14 3.17
N CYS A 74 0.34 0.93 4.35
CA CYS A 74 1.03 0.93 5.63
C CYS A 74 2.16 -0.12 5.69
N MET A 75 1.93 -1.30 5.11
CA MET A 75 2.89 -2.40 5.11
C MET A 75 4.05 -2.21 4.13
N TYR A 76 3.88 -1.41 3.07
CA TYR A 76 4.85 -1.33 1.97
C TYR A 76 5.40 0.09 1.69
N ASP A 77 4.95 1.11 2.43
CA ASP A 77 5.44 2.50 2.29
C ASP A 77 6.89 2.66 2.81
N TYR A 78 7.36 1.79 3.71
CA TYR A 78 8.70 1.83 4.33
C TYR A 78 9.60 0.68 3.86
N GLU A 79 9.64 0.40 2.55
CA GLU A 79 10.30 -0.78 1.94
C GLU A 79 9.46 -2.07 2.00
N ASP A 80 10.06 -3.22 1.68
CA ASP A 80 9.41 -4.53 1.60
C ASP A 80 9.00 -4.99 3.01
N GLY A 81 8.08 -4.30 3.70
CA GLY A 81 7.77 -4.45 5.12
C GLY A 81 7.17 -5.80 5.53
N ILE A 82 7.11 -6.77 4.61
CA ILE A 82 6.86 -8.19 4.89
C ILE A 82 8.10 -9.06 4.61
N GLY A 83 8.88 -8.77 3.56
CA GLY A 83 10.08 -9.54 3.17
C GLY A 83 11.37 -9.08 3.86
N VAL A 84 11.46 -7.80 4.18
CA VAL A 84 12.42 -7.15 5.07
C VAL A 84 11.58 -6.62 6.21
N LEU A 85 11.36 -7.47 7.20
CA LEU A 85 10.64 -7.12 8.41
C LEU A 85 11.49 -6.12 9.20
N GLU A 86 11.48 -4.84 8.81
CA GLU A 86 12.06 -3.79 9.64
C GLU A 86 11.25 -3.69 10.93
N HIS A 87 11.97 -3.64 12.05
CA HIS A 87 11.43 -3.63 13.40
C HIS A 87 10.28 -2.61 13.56
N GLU A 88 10.37 -1.45 12.92
CA GLU A 88 9.43 -0.35 13.09
C GLU A 88 7.99 -0.65 12.63
N SER A 89 7.80 -1.40 11.54
CA SER A 89 6.45 -1.76 11.06
C SER A 89 5.78 -2.76 11.99
N ILE A 90 6.53 -3.71 12.54
CA ILE A 90 6.02 -4.67 13.52
C ILE A 90 5.76 -4.02 14.86
N ASP A 91 6.66 -3.17 15.34
CA ASP A 91 6.53 -2.53 16.64
C ASP A 91 5.26 -1.67 16.68
N ARG A 92 4.93 -0.97 15.58
CA ARG A 92 3.65 -0.26 15.44
C ARG A 92 2.45 -1.20 15.49
N ILE A 93 2.48 -2.33 14.79
CA ILE A 93 1.37 -3.30 14.80
C ILE A 93 1.22 -3.92 16.19
N TYR A 94 2.33 -4.27 16.82
CA TYR A 94 2.37 -4.86 18.16
C TYR A 94 1.82 -3.89 19.20
N SER A 95 2.26 -2.63 19.20
CA SER A 95 1.71 -1.59 20.07
C SER A 95 0.20 -1.41 19.85
N LEU A 96 -0.27 -1.39 18.60
CA LEU A 96 -1.69 -1.22 18.29
C LEU A 96 -2.58 -2.39 18.77
N ILE A 97 -2.05 -3.62 18.80
CA ILE A 97 -2.83 -4.84 19.07
C ILE A 97 -2.64 -5.34 20.51
N ALA A 98 -1.43 -5.25 21.05
CA ALA A 98 -1.04 -5.87 22.31
C ALA A 98 -0.90 -4.86 23.46
N GLU A 99 -0.67 -3.57 23.17
CA GLU A 99 -0.51 -2.55 24.22
C GLU A 99 -1.83 -1.81 24.46
N PRO A 100 -2.44 -1.97 25.66
CA PRO A 100 -3.65 -1.23 25.99
C PRO A 100 -3.35 0.27 26.15
N ILE A 101 -4.31 1.10 25.74
CA ILE A 101 -4.22 2.55 25.95
C ILE A 101 -4.28 2.82 27.45
N GLN A 102 -3.26 3.51 27.97
CA GLN A 102 -3.25 3.92 29.38
C GLN A 102 -4.37 4.94 29.62
N THR A 103 -5.29 4.59 30.49
CA THR A 103 -6.31 5.51 31.01
C THR A 103 -5.89 5.91 32.43
N ALA A 104 -5.73 7.22 32.66
CA ALA A 104 -5.50 7.79 33.98
C ALA A 104 -6.68 7.53 34.94
#